data_AF-A0A7W8SS52-F1
#
_entry.id   AF-A0A7W8SS52-F1
#
_cell.length_a   1.000
_cell.length_b   1.000
_cell.length_c   1.000
_cell.angle_alpha   90.00
_cell.angle_beta   90.00
_cell.angle_gamma   90.00
#
_symmetry.space_group_name_H-M   'P 1'
#
loop_
_entity.id
_entity.type
_entity.pdbx_description
1 polymer ?
#
loop_
_entity_poly.entity_id
_entity_poly.type
_entity_poly.pdbx_seq_one_letter_code
_entity_poly.pdbx_strand_id
1 'polypeptide(L)'
;MRYATEFFASLCARRAVRHYVDALIELQDDLGWRNDAVVADQLLKPLPRASPEAALGAAFARGYLASRVAADDQTLKKRWNRFRRLPPPHQARLWLKGEESASQLVDVGRF
;
A
#
# COMPACT_ATOMS: atom_id res chain seq x y z
N MET A 1 2.94 -4.27 9.60
CA MET A 1 2.49 -5.40 8.75
C MET A 1 3.60 -6.06 7.93
N ARG A 2 4.79 -5.46 7.77
CA ARG A 2 6.01 -6.08 7.16
C ARG A 2 6.24 -7.55 7.54
N TYR A 3 6.07 -7.88 8.83
CA TYR A 3 6.25 -9.23 9.35
C TYR A 3 5.24 -10.26 8.82
N ALA A 4 4.02 -9.83 8.49
CA ALA A 4 3.01 -10.74 7.93
C ALA A 4 3.36 -11.13 6.48
N THR A 5 3.86 -10.18 5.69
CA THR A 5 4.27 -10.46 4.29
C THR A 5 5.48 -11.37 4.18
N GLU A 6 6.44 -11.27 5.11
CA GLU A 6 7.57 -12.21 5.19
C GLU A 6 7.11 -13.62 5.60
N PHE A 7 6.11 -13.73 6.48
CA PHE A 7 5.58 -15.02 6.95
C PHE A 7 4.82 -15.80 5.87
N PHE A 8 3.98 -15.13 5.06
CA PHE A 8 3.16 -15.81 4.05
C PHE A 8 3.88 -16.11 2.74
N ALA A 9 5.11 -15.61 2.57
CA ALA A 9 5.93 -15.87 1.38
C ALA A 9 6.31 -17.35 1.20
N SER A 10 6.42 -18.10 2.30
CA SER A 10 6.75 -19.54 2.28
C SER A 10 5.55 -20.47 2.09
N LEU A 11 4.32 -19.97 2.24
CA LEU A 11 3.10 -20.79 2.45
C LEU A 11 2.11 -20.79 1.28
N CYS A 12 2.30 -19.97 0.25
CA CYS A 12 1.32 -19.81 -0.84
C CYS A 12 2.00 -19.72 -2.21
N ALA A 13 1.26 -20.06 -3.29
CA ALA A 13 1.79 -20.13 -4.66
C ALA A 13 2.58 -18.85 -5.04
N ARG A 14 3.89 -19.01 -5.28
CA ARG A 14 4.91 -17.94 -5.28
C ARG A 14 4.54 -16.69 -6.09
N ARG A 15 3.82 -16.85 -7.21
CA ARG A 15 3.51 -15.74 -8.12
C ARG A 15 2.33 -14.88 -7.66
N ALA A 16 1.22 -15.48 -7.22
CA ALA A 16 0.04 -14.75 -6.75
C ALA A 16 0.33 -14.01 -5.43
N VAL A 17 1.09 -14.65 -4.53
CA VAL A 17 1.55 -14.04 -3.27
C VAL A 17 2.42 -12.83 -3.55
N ARG A 18 3.35 -12.92 -4.50
CA ARG A 18 4.24 -11.82 -4.87
C ARG A 18 3.44 -10.60 -5.32
N HIS A 19 2.49 -10.76 -6.24
CA HIS A 19 1.66 -9.63 -6.70
C HIS A 19 0.86 -8.97 -5.57
N TYR A 20 0.33 -9.77 -4.63
CA TYR A 20 -0.37 -9.26 -3.45
C TYR A 20 0.56 -8.49 -2.51
N VAL A 21 1.74 -9.05 -2.21
CA VAL A 21 2.75 -8.43 -1.35
C VAL A 21 3.26 -7.13 -1.97
N ASP A 22 3.57 -7.12 -3.27
CA ASP A 22 4.07 -5.93 -3.97
C ASP A 22 3.03 -4.78 -3.92
N ALA A 23 1.76 -5.07 -4.22
CA ALA A 23 0.70 -4.07 -4.15
C ALA A 23 0.45 -3.57 -2.71
N LEU A 24 0.64 -4.45 -1.71
CA LEU A 24 0.54 -4.07 -0.30
C LEU A 24 1.70 -3.18 0.14
N ILE A 25 2.93 -3.46 -0.29
CA ILE A 25 4.10 -2.61 -0.04
C ILE A 25 3.87 -1.23 -0.65
N GLU A 26 3.49 -1.15 -1.93
CA GLU A 26 3.21 0.13 -2.59
C GLU A 26 2.14 0.94 -1.83
N LEU A 27 1.07 0.30 -1.36
CA LEU A 27 0.04 0.98 -0.56
C LEU A 27 0.58 1.42 0.80
N GLN A 28 1.40 0.59 1.46
CA GLN A 28 1.99 0.90 2.76
C GLN A 28 2.99 2.05 2.67
N ASP A 29 3.79 2.12 1.61
CA ASP A 29 4.73 3.23 1.40
C ASP A 29 3.99 4.56 1.25
N ASP A 30 2.88 4.56 0.50
CA ASP A 30 2.04 5.75 0.30
C ASP A 30 1.38 6.22 1.60
N LEU A 31 0.78 5.28 2.34
CA LEU A 31 0.16 5.56 3.63
C LEU A 31 1.19 5.96 4.69
N GLY A 32 2.36 5.32 4.68
CA GLY A 32 3.48 5.61 5.58
C GLY A 32 3.99 7.03 5.37
N TRP A 33 4.26 7.41 4.13
CA TRP A 33 4.69 8.78 3.82
C TRP A 33 3.67 9.84 4.26
N ARG A 34 2.36 9.59 4.07
CA ARG A 34 1.30 10.49 4.54
C ARG A 34 1.22 10.57 6.06
N ASN A 35 1.40 9.44 6.74
CA ASN A 35 1.47 9.40 8.19
C ASN A 35 2.66 10.23 8.68
N ASP A 36 3.84 10.03 8.09
CA ASP A 36 5.05 10.77 8.42
C ASP A 36 4.86 12.28 8.23
N ALA A 37 4.15 12.71 7.17
CA ALA A 37 3.84 14.12 6.95
C ALA A 37 2.93 14.70 8.06
N VAL A 38 1.93 13.94 8.51
CA VAL A 38 1.06 14.33 9.64
C VAL A 38 1.83 14.38 10.95
N VAL A 39 2.66 13.38 11.22
CA VAL A 39 3.51 13.32 12.43
C VAL A 39 4.51 14.47 12.42
N ALA A 40 5.15 14.75 11.28
CA ALA A 40 6.06 15.87 11.14
C ALA A 40 5.36 17.22 11.38
N ASP A 41 4.15 17.45 10.85
CA ASP A 41 3.40 18.68 11.17
C ASP A 41 3.14 18.81 12.68
N GLN A 42 2.76 17.73 13.34
CA GLN A 42 2.53 17.72 14.80
C GLN A 42 3.79 18.04 15.60
N LEU A 43 4.95 17.53 15.18
CA LEU A 43 6.25 17.80 15.81
C LEU A 43 6.75 19.23 15.54
N LEU A 44 6.49 19.77 14.34
CA LEU A 44 6.95 21.10 13.92
C LEU A 44 6.08 22.23 14.50
N LYS A 45 4.77 21.99 14.68
CA LYS A 45 3.80 22.98 15.17
C LYS A 45 4.17 23.66 16.51
N PRO A 46 4.70 22.97 17.53
CA PRO A 46 5.09 23.60 18.80
C PRO A 46 6.46 24.30 18.74
N LEU A 47 7.30 24.04 17.72
CA LEU A 47 8.68 24.55 17.68
C LEU A 47 8.80 26.07 17.77
N PRO A 48 7.97 26.90 17.10
CA PRO A 48 8.07 28.36 17.23
C PRO A 48 7.92 28.87 18.66
N ARG A 49 7.20 28.13 19.51
CA ARG A 49 7.03 28.47 20.93
C ARG A 49 8.20 27.99 21.80
N ALA A 50 8.82 26.86 21.44
CA ALA A 50 9.91 26.26 22.20
C ALA A 50 11.30 26.82 21.81
N SER A 51 11.49 27.15 20.53
CA SER A 51 12.69 27.80 19.99
C SER A 51 12.26 28.80 18.89
N PRO A 52 12.26 30.10 19.21
CA PRO A 52 11.99 31.14 18.23
C PRO A 52 12.97 31.12 17.06
N GLU A 53 14.23 30.70 17.25
CA GLU A 53 15.21 30.59 16.14
C GLU A 53 14.79 29.53 15.10
N ALA A 54 14.12 28.46 15.54
CA ALA A 54 13.65 27.40 14.66
C ALA A 54 12.32 27.74 13.93
N ALA A 55 11.67 28.85 14.27
CA ALA A 55 10.31 29.16 13.80
C ALA A 55 10.21 29.26 12.27
N LEU A 56 11.16 29.92 11.62
CA LEU A 56 11.22 30.05 10.16
C LEU A 56 11.41 28.69 9.48
N GLY A 57 12.34 27.88 9.98
CA GLY A 57 12.59 26.55 9.46
C GLY A 57 11.37 25.63 9.62
N ALA A 58 10.71 25.69 10.78
CA ALA A 58 9.50 24.93 11.05
C ALA A 58 8.35 25.34 10.13
N ALA A 59 8.13 26.64 9.92
CA ALA A 59 7.11 27.14 9.00
C ALA A 59 7.36 26.69 7.56
N PHE A 60 8.62 26.77 7.09
CA PHE A 60 9.02 26.31 5.76
C PHE A 60 8.76 24.80 5.59
N ALA A 61 9.23 23.98 6.53
CA ALA A 61 9.06 22.53 6.48
C ALA A 61 7.58 22.12 6.46
N ARG A 62 6.74 22.78 7.28
CA ARG A 62 5.29 22.55 7.29
C ARG A 62 4.64 22.92 5.96
N GLY A 63 5.00 24.05 5.37
CA GLY A 63 4.50 24.47 4.06
C GLY A 63 4.90 23.49 2.95
N TYR A 64 6.15 23.04 2.94
CA TYR A 64 6.64 22.03 2.01
C TYR A 64 5.86 20.72 2.13
N LEU A 65 5.71 20.18 3.35
CA LEU A 65 4.97 18.93 3.59
C LEU A 65 3.50 19.06 3.18
N ALA A 66 2.83 20.16 3.52
CA ALA A 66 1.44 20.41 3.13
C ALA A 66 1.27 20.43 1.61
N SER A 67 2.20 21.06 0.88
CA SER A 67 2.15 21.09 -0.59
C SER A 67 2.26 19.70 -1.21
N ARG A 68 3.07 18.81 -0.61
CA ARG A 68 3.30 17.44 -1.11
C ARG A 68 2.09 16.56 -0.83
N VAL A 69 1.45 16.71 0.33
CA VAL A 69 0.24 15.94 0.69
C VAL A 69 -0.92 16.30 -0.24
N ALA A 70 -1.08 17.59 -0.54
CA ALA A 70 -2.14 18.08 -1.43
C ALA A 70 -2.02 17.57 -2.88
N ALA A 71 -0.80 17.26 -3.35
CA ALA A 71 -0.55 16.88 -4.74
C ALA A 71 -0.93 15.43 -5.09
N ASP A 72 -1.21 14.56 -4.11
CA ASP A 72 -1.03 13.11 -4.32
C ASP A 72 -2.27 12.22 -4.11
N ASP A 73 -3.45 12.79 -3.83
CA ASP A 73 -4.66 12.01 -3.50
C ASP A 73 -5.12 11.02 -4.58
N GLN A 74 -4.77 11.27 -5.85
CA GLN A 74 -5.12 10.36 -6.94
C GLN A 74 -4.26 9.09 -6.96
N THR A 75 -3.01 9.18 -6.49
CA THR A 75 -2.08 8.04 -6.41
C THR A 75 -2.55 7.04 -5.37
N LEU A 76 -2.94 7.51 -4.18
CA LEU A 76 -3.48 6.67 -3.12
C LEU A 76 -4.71 5.89 -3.59
N LYS A 77 -5.67 6.56 -4.25
CA LYS A 77 -6.87 5.93 -4.80
C LYS A 77 -6.53 4.82 -5.80
N LYS A 78 -5.53 5.05 -6.68
CA LYS A 78 -5.07 4.04 -7.65
C LYS A 78 -4.45 2.83 -6.94
N ARG A 79 -3.55 3.05 -5.98
CA ARG A 79 -2.89 1.97 -5.20
C ARG A 79 -3.90 1.16 -4.38
N TRP A 80 -4.84 1.83 -3.72
CA TRP A 80 -5.95 1.19 -3.01
C TRP A 80 -6.79 0.30 -3.93
N ASN A 81 -7.21 0.83 -5.08
CA ASN A 81 -8.01 0.08 -6.05
C ASN A 81 -7.26 -1.12 -6.62
N ARG A 82 -5.94 -0.99 -6.87
CA ARG A 82 -5.08 -2.11 -7.29
C ARG A 82 -5.02 -3.19 -6.22
N PHE A 83 -4.72 -2.82 -4.98
CA PHE A 83 -4.62 -3.76 -3.86
C PHE A 83 -5.94 -4.49 -3.61
N ARG A 84 -7.07 -3.78 -3.57
CA ARG A 84 -8.40 -4.35 -3.26
C ARG A 84 -8.90 -5.35 -4.30
N ARG A 85 -8.37 -5.32 -5.53
CA ARG A 85 -8.71 -6.27 -6.60
C ARG A 85 -7.94 -7.58 -6.52
N LEU A 86 -6.86 -7.63 -5.73
CA LEU A 86 -6.05 -8.84 -5.60
C LEU A 86 -6.68 -9.77 -4.56
N PRO A 87 -6.91 -11.05 -4.90
CA PRO A 87 -7.40 -12.00 -3.92
C PRO A 87 -6.32 -12.22 -2.86
N PRO A 88 -6.68 -12.28 -1.57
CA PRO A 88 -5.72 -12.54 -0.52
C PRO A 88 -5.11 -13.94 -0.68
N PRO A 89 -3.86 -14.18 -0.25
CA PRO A 89 -3.12 -15.41 -0.53
C PRO A 89 -3.85 -16.71 -0.16
N HIS A 90 -4.61 -16.71 0.93
CA HIS A 90 -5.38 -17.87 1.39
C HIS A 90 -6.60 -18.20 0.50
N GLN A 91 -7.06 -17.26 -0.32
CA GLN A 91 -8.13 -17.45 -1.31
C GLN A 91 -7.59 -17.73 -2.72
N ALA A 92 -6.30 -17.51 -2.98
CA ALA A 92 -5.69 -17.77 -4.28
C ALA A 92 -5.78 -19.26 -4.70
N ARG A 93 -5.92 -20.18 -3.73
CA ARG A 93 -6.14 -21.61 -3.98
C ARG A 93 -7.51 -21.92 -4.59
N LEU A 94 -8.51 -21.07 -4.35
CA LEU A 94 -9.84 -21.16 -4.97
C LEU A 94 -9.83 -20.58 -6.39
N TRP A 95 -9.02 -19.56 -6.65
CA TRP A 95 -8.83 -18.98 -7.98
C TRP A 95 -8.16 -19.96 -8.96
N LEU A 96 -7.13 -20.70 -8.51
CA LEU A 96 -6.48 -21.73 -9.33
C LEU A 96 -7.40 -22.93 -9.62
N LYS A 97 -8.24 -23.34 -8.65
CA LYS A 97 -9.24 -24.40 -8.87
C LYS A 97 -10.38 -23.97 -9.81
N GLY A 98 -10.73 -22.69 -9.84
CA GLY A 98 -11.74 -22.14 -10.73
C GLY A 98 -11.30 -22.13 -12.20
N GLU A 99 -10.02 -21.83 -12.47
CA GLU A 99 -9.44 -21.92 -13.82
C GLU A 99 -9.30 -23.38 -14.29
N GLU A 100 -8.87 -24.32 -13.43
CA GLU A 100 -8.84 -25.75 -13.80
C GLU A 100 -10.23 -26.30 -14.12
N SER A 101 -11.25 -25.93 -13.36
CA SER A 101 -12.63 -26.36 -13.60
C SER A 101 -13.22 -25.75 -14.88
N ALA A 102 -12.86 -24.49 -15.19
CA ALA A 102 -13.25 -23.84 -16.44
C ALA A 102 -12.51 -24.45 -17.65
N SER A 103 -11.24 -24.83 -17.51
CA SER A 103 -10.49 -25.53 -18.56
C SER A 103 -10.98 -26.97 -18.80
N GLN A 104 -11.39 -27.70 -17.75
CA GLN A 104 -11.99 -29.03 -17.90
C GLN A 104 -13.37 -28.99 -18.57
N LEU A 105 -14.17 -27.95 -18.36
CA LEU A 105 -15.47 -27.80 -19.03
C LEU A 105 -15.35 -27.45 -20.52
N VAL A 106 -14.22 -26.86 -20.96
CA VAL A 106 -13.96 -26.56 -22.38
C VAL A 106 -13.45 -27.79 -23.14
N ASP A 107 -12.80 -28.75 -22.46
CA ASP A 107 -12.24 -29.96 -23.07
C ASP A 107 -13.29 -31.08 -23.28
N VAL A 108 -14.38 -31.07 -22.51
CA VAL A 108 -15.49 -32.05 -22.64
C VAL A 108 -16.43 -31.74 -23.83
N GLY A 109 -16.25 -30.60 -24.51
CA GLY A 109 -17.07 -30.17 -25.65
C GLY A 109 -16.52 -30.49 -27.04
N ARG A 110 -15.49 -31.35 -27.17
CA ARG A 110 -14.82 -31.63 -28.46
C ARG A 110 -14.84 -33.09 -28.93
N PHE A 111 -15.79 -33.90 -28.47
CA PHE A 111 -16.06 -35.24 -29.02
C PHE A 111 -17.42 -35.30 -29.71
#